data_AF-A0A8E4DZI4-F1
#
_entry.id   AF-A0A8E4DZI4-F1
#
_cell.length_a   1.000
_cell.length_b   1.000
_cell.length_c   1.000
_cell.angle_alpha   90.00
_cell.angle_beta   90.00
_cell.angle_gamma   90.00
#
_symmetry.space_group_name_H-M   'P 1'
#
loop_
_entity.id
_entity.type
_entity.pdbx_description
1 polymer ?
#
loop_
_entity_poly.entity_id
_entity_poly.type
_entity_poly.pdbx_seq_one_letter_code
_entity_poly.pdbx_strand_id
1 'polypeptide(L)'
;MANETGGLPQGYRRLLNSDGEVVVQSPNGSIISSDQVIDEIGDVFSDLEKFRTELGLPESGTAADRSTIAKINVDGKEVYGINAHGQPTFGVNNISKSHAEIDVLNQLKNSGGDFSGKSLTMYVDRQPCKACGQNGGIRTMVRQLGLKELTVIGPDGPLLIRP
;
A
#
# COMPACT_ATOMS: atom_id res chain seq x y z
N MET A 1 -3.29 9.59 -25.47
CA MET A 1 -1.86 9.79 -25.82
C MET A 1 -1.06 9.06 -24.77
N ALA A 2 -0.44 7.94 -25.14
CA ALA A 2 0.40 7.14 -24.25
C ALA A 2 1.67 7.95 -23.97
N ASN A 3 1.89 8.35 -22.72
CA ASN A 3 3.09 9.08 -22.35
C ASN A 3 4.17 8.05 -21.98
N GLU A 4 5.11 7.90 -22.91
CA GLU A 4 6.31 7.07 -22.81
C GLU A 4 7.29 7.64 -21.78
N THR A 5 7.14 7.26 -20.51
CA THR A 5 8.25 7.34 -19.55
C THR A 5 8.56 5.95 -19.03
N GLY A 6 9.42 5.23 -19.76
CA GLY A 6 9.88 3.86 -19.49
C GLY A 6 10.82 3.73 -18.28
N GLY A 7 10.38 4.20 -17.11
CA GLY A 7 11.01 3.95 -15.82
C GLY A 7 10.22 2.91 -15.04
N LEU A 8 10.90 2.06 -14.26
CA LEU A 8 10.19 1.27 -13.26
C LEU A 8 9.52 2.21 -12.24
N PRO A 9 8.35 1.86 -11.70
CA PRO A 9 7.77 2.57 -10.58
C PRO A 9 8.80 2.71 -9.46
N GLN A 10 8.77 3.83 -8.75
CA GLN A 10 9.77 4.14 -7.74
C GLN A 10 9.87 2.98 -6.72
N GLY A 11 11.07 2.70 -6.23
CA GLY A 11 11.42 1.58 -5.33
C GLY A 11 11.37 0.16 -5.93
N TYR A 12 10.91 -0.01 -7.16
CA TYR A 12 11.23 -1.19 -7.94
C TYR A 12 12.62 -1.00 -8.56
N ARG A 13 13.46 -2.05 -8.54
CA ARG A 13 14.82 -2.01 -9.11
C ARG A 13 15.03 -3.14 -10.10
N ARG A 14 15.59 -2.83 -11.26
CA ARG A 14 16.05 -3.87 -12.19
C ARG A 14 17.29 -4.55 -11.61
N LEU A 15 17.31 -5.87 -11.64
CA LEU A 15 18.43 -6.71 -11.28
C LEU A 15 18.74 -7.64 -12.44
N LEU A 16 19.99 -8.10 -12.52
CA LEU A 16 20.34 -9.26 -13.32
C LEU A 16 20.33 -10.48 -12.38
N ASN A 17 19.60 -11.54 -12.74
CA ASN A 17 19.74 -12.81 -12.04
C ASN A 17 21.01 -13.57 -12.50
N SER A 18 21.28 -14.72 -11.90
CA SER A 18 22.45 -15.57 -12.22
C SER A 18 22.45 -16.09 -13.66
N ASP A 19 21.29 -16.10 -14.31
CA ASP A 19 21.09 -16.60 -15.67
C ASP A 19 21.22 -15.49 -16.72
N GLY A 20 21.51 -14.26 -16.29
CA GLY A 20 21.66 -13.09 -17.16
C GLY A 20 20.35 -12.42 -17.58
N GLU A 21 19.22 -12.82 -16.98
CA GLU A 21 17.91 -12.25 -17.25
C GLU A 21 17.67 -10.98 -16.43
N VAL A 22 17.00 -10.00 -17.04
CA VAL A 22 16.57 -8.78 -16.36
C VAL A 22 15.30 -9.06 -15.56
N VAL A 23 15.47 -9.20 -14.25
CA VAL A 23 14.37 -9.32 -13.29
C VAL A 23 14.16 -7.99 -12.57
N VAL A 24 13.02 -7.84 -11.91
CA VAL A 24 12.71 -6.66 -11.11
C VAL A 24 12.55 -7.10 -9.67
N GLN A 25 13.27 -6.44 -8.77
CA GLN A 25 12.95 -6.53 -7.36
C GLN A 25 11.90 -5.49 -7.00
N SER A 26 10.80 -5.96 -6.43
CA SER A 26 9.77 -5.13 -5.80
C SER A 26 10.27 -4.52 -4.48
N PRO A 27 9.64 -3.44 -3.98
CA PRO A 27 10.08 -2.76 -2.77
C PRO A 27 10.14 -3.63 -1.50
N ASN A 28 9.35 -4.71 -1.46
CA ASN A 28 9.34 -5.70 -0.36
C ASN A 28 10.45 -6.77 -0.47
N GLY A 29 11.30 -6.69 -1.50
CA GLY A 29 12.42 -7.59 -1.73
C GLY A 29 12.12 -8.78 -2.65
N SER A 30 10.87 -9.02 -3.04
CA SER A 30 10.53 -10.11 -3.97
C SER A 30 11.11 -9.87 -5.36
N ILE A 31 11.52 -10.95 -6.03
CA ILE A 31 12.02 -10.92 -7.41
C ILE A 31 10.86 -11.35 -8.31
N ILE A 32 10.49 -10.49 -9.27
CA ILE A 32 9.41 -10.71 -10.25
C ILE A 32 9.91 -10.34 -11.65
N SER A 33 9.27 -10.86 -12.70
CA SER A 33 9.63 -10.47 -14.07
C SER A 33 9.20 -9.03 -14.36
N SER A 34 9.83 -8.37 -15.34
CA SER A 34 9.48 -6.98 -15.69
C SER A 34 8.03 -6.84 -16.16
N ASP A 35 7.50 -7.84 -16.84
CA ASP A 35 6.11 -7.85 -17.33
C ASP A 35 5.11 -8.05 -16.17
N GLN A 36 5.45 -8.92 -15.21
CA GLN A 36 4.64 -9.15 -14.01
C GLN A 36 4.51 -7.90 -13.13
N VAL A 37 5.51 -7.01 -13.13
CA VAL A 37 5.47 -5.74 -12.37
C VAL A 37 4.39 -4.82 -12.91
N ILE A 38 4.28 -4.72 -14.23
CA ILE A 38 3.34 -3.82 -14.90
C ILE A 38 1.92 -4.33 -14.68
N ASP A 39 1.73 -5.65 -14.84
CA ASP A 39 0.43 -6.28 -14.64
C ASP A 39 0.00 -6.22 -13.16
N GLU A 40 0.86 -6.59 -12.20
CA GLU A 40 0.51 -6.57 -10.77
C GLU A 40 0.16 -5.17 -10.27
N ILE A 41 0.96 -4.15 -10.62
CA ILE A 41 0.71 -2.78 -10.17
C ILE A 41 -0.49 -2.18 -10.91
N GLY A 42 -0.57 -2.39 -12.23
CA GLY A 42 -1.67 -1.92 -13.06
C GLY A 42 -3.01 -2.50 -12.62
N ASP A 43 -3.06 -3.80 -12.34
CA ASP A 43 -4.25 -4.49 -11.85
C ASP A 43 -4.65 -3.99 -10.46
N VAL A 44 -3.68 -3.78 -9.55
CA VAL A 44 -3.99 -3.31 -8.20
C VAL A 44 -4.57 -1.88 -8.20
N PHE A 45 -4.04 -0.96 -8.99
CA PHE A 45 -4.63 0.38 -9.10
C PHE A 45 -5.98 0.36 -9.82
N SER A 46 -6.14 -0.54 -10.80
CA SER A 46 -7.46 -0.79 -11.42
C SER A 46 -8.47 -1.32 -10.41
N ASP A 47 -8.05 -2.17 -9.47
CA ASP A 47 -8.93 -2.67 -8.40
C ASP A 47 -9.29 -1.57 -7.40
N LEU A 48 -8.36 -0.67 -7.06
CA LEU A 48 -8.67 0.52 -6.26
C LEU A 48 -9.71 1.40 -6.98
N GLU A 49 -9.57 1.63 -8.28
CA GLU A 49 -10.54 2.40 -9.08
C GLU A 49 -11.92 1.73 -9.16
N LYS A 50 -11.98 0.41 -9.35
CA LYS A 50 -13.23 -0.35 -9.30
C LYS A 50 -13.89 -0.21 -7.94
N PHE A 51 -13.13 -0.41 -6.86
CA PHE A 51 -13.64 -0.30 -5.50
C PHE A 51 -14.16 1.12 -5.18
N ARG A 52 -13.48 2.17 -5.69
CA ARG A 52 -13.99 3.54 -5.62
C ARG A 52 -15.34 3.68 -6.33
N THR A 53 -15.46 3.10 -7.52
CA THR A 53 -16.69 3.15 -8.33
C THR A 53 -17.85 2.42 -7.62
N GLU A 54 -17.58 1.25 -7.03
CA GLU A 54 -18.56 0.49 -6.25
C GLU A 54 -19.08 1.26 -5.03
N LEU A 55 -18.20 2.03 -4.39
CA LEU A 55 -18.55 2.90 -3.26
C LEU A 55 -19.18 4.23 -3.69
N GLY A 56 -19.35 4.48 -5.00
CA GLY A 56 -19.89 5.73 -5.53
C GLY A 56 -19.00 6.95 -5.25
N LEU A 57 -17.70 6.74 -5.09
CA LEU A 57 -16.74 7.80 -4.81
C LEU A 57 -16.30 8.48 -6.10
N PRO A 58 -15.95 9.78 -6.05
CA PRO A 58 -15.31 10.46 -7.17
C PRO A 58 -14.02 9.75 -7.59
N GLU A 59 -13.59 9.96 -8.83
CA GLU A 59 -12.26 9.53 -9.29
C GLU A 59 -11.16 10.11 -8.38
N SER A 60 -10.12 9.31 -8.11
CA SER A 60 -9.03 9.70 -7.21
C SER A 60 -8.33 10.96 -7.72
N GLY A 61 -8.02 11.89 -6.80
CA GLY A 61 -7.30 13.12 -7.13
C GLY A 61 -8.13 14.22 -7.79
N THR A 62 -9.42 14.00 -8.06
CA THR A 62 -10.34 15.05 -8.53
C THR A 62 -10.62 16.09 -7.43
N ALA A 63 -11.09 17.29 -7.79
CA ALA A 63 -11.41 18.33 -6.81
C ALA A 63 -12.53 17.93 -5.83
N ALA A 64 -13.42 17.02 -6.25
CA ALA A 64 -14.47 16.46 -5.41
C ALA A 64 -13.94 15.35 -4.47
N ASP A 65 -12.74 14.84 -4.71
CA ASP A 65 -12.18 13.70 -4.00
C ASP A 65 -11.71 14.04 -2.58
N ARG A 66 -12.54 13.67 -1.62
CA ARG A 66 -12.23 13.71 -0.18
C ARG A 66 -11.86 12.33 0.38
N SER A 67 -11.84 11.30 -0.46
CA SER A 67 -11.70 9.92 -0.03
C SER A 67 -10.33 9.36 -0.39
N THR A 68 -9.82 8.47 0.45
CA THR A 68 -8.57 7.75 0.22
C THR A 68 -8.85 6.28 0.44
N ILE A 69 -8.36 5.44 -0.48
CA ILE A 69 -8.47 3.99 -0.40
C ILE A 69 -7.08 3.39 -0.32
N ALA A 70 -6.94 2.41 0.57
CA ALA A 70 -5.77 1.56 0.67
C ALA A 70 -6.17 0.09 0.48
N LYS A 71 -5.27 -0.72 -0.11
CA LYS A 71 -5.42 -2.17 -0.28
C LYS A 71 -4.16 -2.87 0.18
N ILE A 72 -4.33 -4.02 0.83
CA ILE A 72 -3.26 -4.98 1.07
C ILE A 72 -3.74 -6.37 0.68
N ASN A 73 -2.87 -7.15 0.05
CA ASN A 73 -3.09 -8.57 -0.22
C ASN A 73 -2.18 -9.37 0.71
N VAL A 74 -2.78 -10.19 1.59
CA VAL A 74 -2.05 -11.01 2.56
C VAL A 74 -2.71 -12.38 2.69
N ASP A 75 -1.90 -13.44 2.58
CA ASP A 75 -2.35 -14.83 2.67
C ASP A 75 -3.56 -15.15 1.76
N GLY A 76 -3.57 -14.57 0.55
CA GLY A 76 -4.65 -14.73 -0.44
C GLY A 76 -5.94 -13.95 -0.14
N LYS A 77 -5.94 -13.09 0.88
CA LYS A 77 -7.07 -12.22 1.22
C LYS A 77 -6.76 -10.78 0.86
N GLU A 78 -7.74 -10.14 0.24
CA GLU A 78 -7.72 -8.70 -0.01
C GLU A 78 -8.35 -7.97 1.18
N VAL A 79 -7.66 -6.95 1.69
CA VAL A 79 -8.19 -6.08 2.73
C VAL A 79 -8.12 -4.65 2.23
N TYR A 80 -9.29 -4.01 2.18
CA TYR A 80 -9.46 -2.63 1.76
C TYR A 80 -9.72 -1.75 2.97
N GLY A 81 -9.17 -0.55 2.96
CA GLY A 81 -9.44 0.47 3.97
C GLY A 81 -9.80 1.79 3.33
N ILE A 82 -10.64 2.54 4.02
CA ILE A 82 -11.11 3.85 3.57
C ILE A 82 -10.90 4.88 4.67
N ASN A 83 -10.61 6.13 4.32
CA ASN A 83 -10.63 7.19 5.31
C ASN A 83 -12.05 7.41 5.88
N ALA A 84 -12.13 7.93 7.10
CA ALA A 84 -13.38 8.12 7.83
C ALA A 84 -14.23 6.83 8.00
N HIS A 85 -13.59 5.66 8.04
CA HIS A 85 -14.20 4.33 8.22
C HIS A 85 -15.02 4.13 9.51
N GLY A 86 -14.93 5.05 10.49
CA GLY A 86 -15.75 5.02 11.71
C GLY A 86 -15.42 3.89 12.70
N GLN A 87 -14.41 3.07 12.44
CA GLN A 87 -14.01 2.00 13.37
C GLN A 87 -13.07 2.54 14.46
N PRO A 88 -13.17 2.02 15.69
CA PRO A 88 -12.24 2.39 16.76
C PRO A 88 -10.82 1.88 16.44
N THR A 89 -9.84 2.78 16.57
CA THR A 89 -8.42 2.49 16.39
C THR A 89 -7.63 2.89 17.64
N PHE A 90 -6.73 2.02 18.09
CA PHE A 90 -6.01 2.18 19.35
C PHE A 90 -4.49 2.19 19.14
N GLY A 91 -3.79 2.94 19.99
CA GLY A 91 -2.33 3.00 19.99
C GLY A 91 -1.71 3.77 18.82
N VAL A 92 -2.50 4.43 17.96
CA VAL A 92 -2.02 5.29 16.87
C VAL A 92 -2.23 6.76 17.22
N ASN A 93 -1.44 7.67 16.63
CA ASN A 93 -1.64 9.11 16.80
C ASN A 93 -3.04 9.57 16.35
N ASN A 94 -3.60 10.60 17.00
CA ASN A 94 -5.00 11.02 16.79
C ASN A 94 -5.34 11.41 15.35
N ILE A 95 -4.38 11.91 14.58
CA ILE A 95 -4.61 12.35 13.20
C ILE A 95 -4.81 11.13 12.29
N SER A 96 -3.96 10.11 12.41
CA SER A 96 -3.96 8.98 11.49
C SER A 96 -5.08 7.96 11.77
N LYS A 97 -5.71 8.03 12.95
CA LYS A 97 -6.71 7.06 13.43
C LYS A 97 -7.87 6.78 12.47
N SER A 98 -8.22 7.75 11.64
CA SER A 98 -9.32 7.65 10.67
C SER A 98 -8.84 7.55 9.22
N HIS A 99 -7.54 7.34 8.99
CA HIS A 99 -6.98 7.31 7.64
C HIS A 99 -6.99 5.88 7.08
N ALA A 100 -7.06 5.78 5.75
CA ALA A 100 -7.23 4.51 5.03
C ALA A 100 -6.11 3.50 5.34
N GLU A 101 -4.86 3.97 5.45
CA GLU A 101 -3.71 3.10 5.76
C GLU A 101 -3.84 2.47 7.16
N ILE A 102 -4.39 3.23 8.11
CA ILE A 102 -4.61 2.74 9.48
C ILE A 102 -5.81 1.80 9.53
N ASP A 103 -6.85 2.06 8.75
CA ASP A 103 -8.00 1.17 8.63
C ASP A 103 -7.58 -0.23 8.17
N VAL A 104 -6.81 -0.33 7.08
CA VAL A 104 -6.29 -1.62 6.58
C VAL A 104 -5.52 -2.37 7.67
N LEU A 105 -4.57 -1.70 8.34
CA LEU A 105 -3.75 -2.35 9.37
C LEU A 105 -4.56 -2.70 10.63
N ASN A 106 -5.58 -1.91 10.95
CA ASN A 106 -6.49 -2.19 12.06
C ASN A 106 -7.36 -3.42 11.75
N GLN A 107 -7.84 -3.56 10.52
CA GLN A 107 -8.56 -4.75 10.08
C GLN A 107 -7.68 -6.00 10.13
N LEU A 108 -6.41 -5.91 9.69
CA LEU A 108 -5.46 -7.01 9.86
C LEU A 108 -5.28 -7.37 11.33
N LYS A 109 -5.06 -6.38 12.20
CA LYS A 109 -4.91 -6.60 13.64
C LYS A 109 -6.15 -7.29 14.23
N ASN A 110 -7.34 -6.88 13.80
CA ASN A 110 -8.61 -7.42 14.28
C ASN A 110 -8.96 -8.78 13.66
N SER A 111 -8.31 -9.17 12.54
CA SER A 111 -8.53 -10.48 11.90
C SER A 111 -8.02 -11.66 12.74
N GLY A 112 -7.17 -11.40 13.74
CA GLY A 112 -6.56 -12.43 14.58
C GLY A 112 -5.47 -13.28 13.91
N GLY A 113 -5.07 -12.93 12.68
CA GLY A 113 -3.94 -13.57 11.99
C GLY A 113 -2.59 -13.22 12.64
N ASP A 114 -1.61 -14.13 12.50
CA ASP A 114 -0.23 -13.87 12.89
C ASP A 114 0.57 -13.33 11.69
N PHE A 115 1.00 -12.08 11.80
CA PHE A 115 1.79 -11.38 10.79
C PHE A 115 3.23 -11.13 11.27
N SER A 116 3.61 -11.67 12.42
CA SER A 116 4.91 -11.41 13.04
C SER A 116 6.06 -11.80 12.10
N GLY A 117 7.02 -10.89 11.92
CA GLY A 117 8.18 -11.07 11.05
C GLY A 117 7.91 -11.00 9.55
N LYS A 118 6.65 -10.84 9.11
CA LYS A 118 6.32 -10.73 7.68
C LYS A 118 6.74 -9.35 7.11
N SER A 119 7.13 -9.34 5.83
CA SER A 119 7.26 -8.13 5.01
C SER A 119 6.02 -8.01 4.14
N LEU A 120 5.26 -6.90 4.25
CA LEU A 120 4.01 -6.72 3.51
C LEU A 120 4.08 -5.51 2.55
N THR A 121 3.14 -5.46 1.61
CA THR A 121 3.01 -4.34 0.65
C THR A 121 1.57 -3.85 0.59
N MET A 122 1.38 -2.58 0.94
CA MET A 122 0.12 -1.87 0.85
C MET A 122 0.16 -0.89 -0.32
N TYR A 123 -0.95 -0.77 -1.03
CA TYR A 123 -1.16 0.18 -2.11
C TYR A 123 -2.17 1.22 -1.66
N VAL A 124 -1.92 2.50 -1.97
CA VAL A 124 -2.77 3.61 -1.57
C VAL A 124 -2.96 4.54 -2.76
N ASP A 125 -4.20 4.95 -3.02
CA ASP A 125 -4.53 5.85 -4.13
C ASP A 125 -4.11 7.31 -3.90
N ARG A 126 -3.62 7.63 -2.70
CA ARG A 126 -3.07 8.91 -2.31
C ARG A 126 -1.83 8.73 -1.44
N GLN A 127 -0.84 9.59 -1.60
CA GLN A 127 0.40 9.48 -0.81
C GLN A 127 0.10 9.63 0.69
N PRO A 128 0.69 8.77 1.56
CA PRO A 128 0.56 8.91 2.99
C PRO A 128 0.98 10.30 3.48
N CYS A 129 0.13 10.92 4.30
CA CYS A 129 0.45 12.24 4.84
C CYS A 129 1.57 12.17 5.88
N LYS A 130 2.07 13.35 6.32
CA LYS A 130 3.10 13.44 7.36
C LYS A 130 2.70 12.73 8.66
N ALA A 131 1.42 12.72 9.03
CA ALA A 131 0.97 12.04 10.24
C ALA A 131 1.06 10.51 10.14
N CYS A 132 0.63 9.96 9.00
CA CYS A 132 0.70 8.54 8.71
C CYS A 132 2.14 8.06 8.53
N GLY A 133 2.91 8.72 7.66
CA GLY A 133 4.29 8.36 7.35
C GLY A 133 5.30 8.88 8.38
N GLN A 134 5.67 10.17 8.26
CA GLN A 134 6.78 10.79 8.99
C GLN A 134 6.61 10.76 10.52
N ASN A 135 5.40 11.04 11.03
CA ASN A 135 5.10 11.08 12.46
C ASN A 135 4.71 9.71 13.02
N GLY A 136 4.90 8.64 12.24
CA GLY A 136 4.89 7.27 12.73
C GLY A 136 3.50 6.66 13.00
N GLY A 137 2.43 7.18 12.39
CA GLY A 137 1.10 6.55 12.46
C GLY A 137 1.16 5.09 11.98
N ILE A 138 1.63 4.90 10.75
CA ILE A 138 1.80 3.57 10.14
C ILE A 138 2.89 2.77 10.86
N ARG A 139 4.02 3.40 11.22
CA ARG A 139 5.10 2.73 11.98
C ARG A 139 4.58 2.08 13.26
N THR A 140 3.68 2.75 13.94
CA THR A 140 3.11 2.22 15.18
C THR A 140 2.26 0.98 14.92
N MET A 141 1.50 0.94 13.82
CA MET A 141 0.75 -0.25 13.43
C MET A 141 1.68 -1.40 12.99
N VAL A 142 2.76 -1.09 12.27
CA VAL A 142 3.81 -2.06 11.89
C VAL A 142 4.38 -2.74 13.14
N ARG A 143 4.68 -1.97 14.21
CA ARG A 143 5.11 -2.52 15.50
C ARG A 143 4.06 -3.39 16.16
N GLN A 144 2.81 -2.94 16.21
CA GLN A 144 1.72 -3.65 16.87
C GLN A 144 1.39 -5.00 16.20
N LEU A 145 1.54 -5.08 14.87
CA LEU A 145 1.37 -6.30 14.09
C LEU A 145 2.61 -7.21 14.10
N GLY A 146 3.72 -6.77 14.70
CA GLY A 146 4.97 -7.52 14.72
C GLY A 146 5.66 -7.63 13.36
N LEU A 147 5.28 -6.82 12.37
CA LEU A 147 5.83 -6.89 11.02
C LEU A 147 7.33 -6.58 11.01
N LYS A 148 8.06 -7.22 10.09
CA LYS A 148 9.46 -6.87 9.81
C LYS A 148 9.55 -5.52 9.10
N GLU A 149 8.73 -5.32 8.07
CA GLU A 149 8.58 -4.06 7.35
C GLU A 149 7.28 -4.02 6.56
N LEU A 150 6.82 -2.82 6.25
CA LEU A 150 5.70 -2.54 5.37
C LEU A 150 6.18 -1.60 4.27
N THR A 151 6.02 -1.99 3.02
CA THR A 151 6.12 -1.05 1.90
C THR A 151 4.75 -0.47 1.62
N VAL A 152 4.64 0.85 1.60
CA VAL A 152 3.44 1.55 1.15
C VAL A 152 3.72 2.15 -0.22
N ILE A 153 2.98 1.72 -1.25
CA ILE A 153 3.09 2.21 -2.63
C ILE A 153 1.97 3.23 -2.85
N GLY A 154 2.35 4.49 -3.06
CA GLY A 154 1.43 5.56 -3.42
C GLY A 154 1.88 6.27 -4.71
N PRO A 155 1.12 7.29 -5.16
CA PRO A 155 1.39 8.00 -6.41
C PRO A 155 2.73 8.75 -6.42
N ASP A 156 3.26 9.15 -5.27
CA ASP A 156 4.57 9.83 -5.18
C ASP A 156 5.73 8.83 -4.99
N GLY A 157 5.45 7.54 -5.11
CA GLY A 157 6.41 6.46 -4.92
C GLY A 157 6.34 5.77 -3.56
N PRO A 158 7.13 4.69 -3.37
CA PRO A 158 7.00 3.85 -2.21
C PRO A 158 7.70 4.43 -0.99
N LEU A 159 7.10 4.12 0.15
CA LEU A 159 7.60 4.41 1.46
C LEU A 159 7.83 3.09 2.20
N LEU A 160 9.09 2.76 2.46
CA LEU A 160 9.46 1.61 3.29
C LEU A 160 9.41 2.00 4.77
N ILE A 161 8.61 1.27 5.55
CA ILE A 161 8.40 1.52 6.97
C ILE A 161 8.79 0.29 7.76
N ARG A 162 9.70 0.48 8.71
CA ARG A 162 10.15 -0.54 9.68
C ARG A 162 9.64 -0.18 11.07
N PRO A 163 9.47 -1.17 11.97
CA PRO A 163 9.14 -0.91 13.36
C PRO A 163 10.14 0.06 13.97
#